data_AF-B9EP15-F1
#
_entry.id   AF-B9EP15-F1
#
_cell.length_a   1.000
_cell.length_b   1.000
_cell.length_c   1.000
_cell.angle_alpha   90.00
_cell.angle_beta   90.00
_cell.angle_gamma   90.00
#
_symmetry.space_group_name_H-M   'P 1'
#
loop_
_entity.id
_entity.type
_entity.pdbx_description
1 polymer ?
#
loop_
_entity_poly.entity_id
_entity_poly.type
_entity_poly.pdbx_seq_one_letter_code
_entity_poly.pdbx_strand_id
1 'polypeptide(L)'
;MACTLSLAFLVLHGFIALSAEDSCFHYLQPGTDFTIPLNYKELSSKEITWKHNGNVIFKRKNGMFKPGKAEDILDDGSLQLKDPKLTNEGTYKAEVFNSDGKNILDRSFRLCMKEKVSKPSVKITCSDKDVIFTCTLTNTEGVTFKWSQNGQPLNGKTETTLIIGLKKLKALDTFTCSAVNEVNEETSDIVKPTCNAVSKSGDHGLLFGFDFLTMVCILAGGGGLVLLLIIITLVCCCLSRRKSPMRFEEERALRLAPMTKTQHPYHPEGQTKHPFHPEGQKQRQRPPGGAPPGSTGPRPTARASSQAEPQPRAQAGGRPPQTPMDDDVEQPPPLPQPRKKGPPPPRQ
;
A
#
# COMPACT_ATOMS: atom_id res chain seq x y z
N MET A 1 29.25 -34.56 -59.01
CA MET A 1 28.48 -33.54 -58.26
C MET A 1 28.23 -34.11 -56.87
N ALA A 2 29.18 -33.94 -55.95
CA ALA A 2 29.23 -32.84 -54.96
C ALA A 2 28.04 -32.97 -53.97
N CYS A 3 28.21 -33.68 -52.85
CA CYS A 3 28.80 -33.19 -51.59
C CYS A 3 27.96 -32.07 -50.94
N THR A 4 26.75 -32.40 -50.46
CA THR A 4 25.87 -31.44 -49.74
C THR A 4 25.03 -32.05 -48.61
N LEU A 5 25.38 -33.21 -48.05
CA LEU A 5 24.51 -33.89 -47.05
C LEU A 5 25.13 -34.19 -45.69
N SER A 6 26.32 -33.67 -45.37
CA SER A 6 26.99 -33.97 -44.09
C SER A 6 27.27 -32.78 -43.17
N LEU A 7 26.83 -31.56 -43.52
CA LEU A 7 27.02 -30.38 -42.66
C LEU A 7 25.76 -29.98 -41.87
N ALA A 8 24.56 -30.32 -42.33
CA ALA A 8 23.31 -29.96 -41.62
C ALA A 8 23.05 -30.82 -40.37
N PHE A 9 23.52 -32.08 -40.34
CA PHE A 9 23.37 -32.95 -39.18
C PHE A 9 24.38 -32.65 -38.05
N LEU A 10 25.53 -32.05 -38.37
CA LEU A 10 26.51 -31.63 -37.35
C LEU A 10 26.14 -30.32 -36.66
N VAL A 11 25.30 -29.47 -37.29
CA VAL A 11 24.79 -28.24 -36.66
C VAL A 11 23.58 -28.53 -35.75
N LEU A 12 22.85 -29.63 -35.97
CA LEU A 12 21.68 -30.00 -35.15
C LEU A 12 22.02 -30.83 -33.90
N HIS A 13 23.26 -31.29 -33.76
CA HIS A 13 23.75 -31.99 -32.55
C HIS A 13 24.88 -31.24 -31.83
N GLY A 14 25.27 -30.06 -32.33
CA GLY A 14 26.34 -29.22 -31.79
C GLY A 14 25.92 -28.18 -30.75
N PHE A 15 24.64 -28.03 -30.46
CA PHE A 15 24.14 -27.03 -29.49
C PHE A 15 22.99 -27.56 -28.63
N ILE A 16 23.10 -28.81 -28.19
CA ILE A 16 22.49 -29.21 -26.91
C ILE A 16 23.63 -29.66 -26.00
N ALA A 17 24.58 -28.75 -25.77
CA ALA A 17 25.10 -28.63 -24.42
C ALA A 17 23.88 -28.23 -23.58
N LEU A 18 23.20 -29.24 -23.05
CA LEU A 18 22.23 -29.11 -21.98
C LEU A 18 22.94 -28.21 -20.96
N SER A 19 22.54 -26.94 -20.87
CA SER A 19 22.89 -26.07 -19.75
C SER A 19 22.12 -26.59 -18.53
N ALA A 20 22.46 -27.82 -18.12
CA ALA A 20 21.98 -28.43 -16.92
C ALA A 20 22.89 -27.97 -15.77
N GLU A 21 22.93 -26.65 -15.52
CA GLU A 21 23.64 -26.14 -14.34
C GLU A 21 23.15 -24.78 -13.81
N ASP A 22 21.94 -24.35 -14.15
CA ASP A 22 21.38 -23.12 -13.53
C ASP A 22 20.45 -23.40 -12.34
N SER A 23 20.07 -24.66 -12.10
CA SER A 23 19.21 -25.01 -10.96
C SER A 23 20.05 -25.32 -9.71
N CYS A 24 19.90 -24.50 -8.68
CA CYS A 24 20.47 -24.76 -7.36
C CYS A 24 19.83 -26.01 -6.72
N PHE A 25 20.63 -26.86 -6.09
CA PHE A 25 20.13 -27.99 -5.29
C PHE A 25 19.67 -27.52 -3.91
N HIS A 26 20.38 -26.54 -3.34
CA HIS A 26 20.14 -26.03 -2.01
C HIS A 26 20.22 -24.50 -1.99
N TYR A 27 19.25 -23.88 -1.32
CA TYR A 27 19.22 -22.44 -1.07
C TYR A 27 19.46 -22.20 0.41
N LEU A 28 20.45 -21.38 0.73
CA LEU A 28 20.88 -21.11 2.10
C LEU A 28 20.84 -19.62 2.40
N GLN A 29 20.51 -19.32 3.64
CA GLN A 29 20.71 -18.02 4.22
C GLN A 29 22.12 -17.96 4.83
N PRO A 30 22.87 -16.86 4.60
CA PRO A 30 24.12 -16.62 5.30
C PRO A 30 23.95 -16.67 6.82
N GLY A 31 24.90 -17.32 7.48
CA GLY A 31 25.02 -17.45 8.93
C GLY A 31 24.18 -18.53 9.58
N THR A 32 23.41 -19.30 8.81
CA THR A 32 22.68 -20.46 9.32
C THR A 32 23.44 -21.74 8.98
N ASP A 33 23.83 -22.50 10.01
CA ASP A 33 24.48 -23.80 9.83
C ASP A 33 23.66 -24.72 8.92
N PHE A 34 24.34 -25.43 8.02
CA PHE A 34 23.70 -26.29 7.03
C PHE A 34 24.53 -27.54 6.79
N THR A 35 23.86 -28.65 6.49
CA THR A 35 24.52 -29.92 6.15
C THR A 35 24.15 -30.30 4.73
N ILE A 36 25.16 -30.44 3.85
CA ILE A 36 24.97 -30.95 2.49
C ILE A 36 24.81 -32.49 2.58
N PRO A 37 23.63 -33.05 2.27
CA PRO A 37 23.35 -34.45 2.52
C PRO A 37 23.96 -35.35 1.44
N LEU A 38 24.96 -36.16 1.82
CA LEU A 38 25.50 -37.21 0.95
C LEU A 38 24.72 -38.52 1.10
N ASN A 39 24.37 -38.88 2.34
CA ASN A 39 23.65 -40.11 2.69
C ASN A 39 24.34 -41.40 2.19
N TYR A 40 25.67 -41.48 2.28
CA TYR A 40 26.44 -42.66 1.86
C TYR A 40 26.49 -43.71 2.98
N LYS A 41 26.24 -44.97 2.63
CA LYS A 41 26.29 -46.09 3.60
C LYS A 41 27.71 -46.64 3.73
N GLU A 42 28.08 -47.06 4.93
CA GLU A 42 29.35 -47.75 5.21
C GLU A 42 30.62 -46.93 4.91
N LEU A 43 30.53 -45.60 5.08
CA LEU A 43 31.65 -44.70 4.81
C LEU A 43 32.88 -44.96 5.69
N SER A 44 32.75 -45.53 6.89
CA SER A 44 33.87 -45.72 7.83
C SER A 44 35.07 -46.49 7.25
N SER A 45 34.83 -47.35 6.26
CA SER A 45 35.85 -48.13 5.54
C SER A 45 36.37 -47.47 4.25
N LYS A 46 35.91 -46.25 3.95
CA LYS A 46 36.13 -45.56 2.66
C LYS A 46 36.84 -44.23 2.86
N GLU A 47 37.58 -43.82 1.83
CA GLU A 47 38.14 -42.48 1.75
C GLU A 47 37.12 -41.53 1.14
N ILE A 48 37.17 -40.26 1.51
CA ILE A 48 36.25 -39.25 1.00
C ILE A 48 36.96 -37.92 0.81
N THR A 49 36.62 -37.22 -0.26
CA THR A 49 37.10 -35.87 -0.59
C THR A 49 35.90 -35.00 -0.91
N TRP A 50 35.84 -33.83 -0.28
CA TRP A 50 34.92 -32.76 -0.64
C TRP A 50 35.68 -31.61 -1.29
N LYS A 51 35.15 -31.13 -2.42
CA LYS A 51 35.66 -29.97 -3.14
C LYS A 51 34.61 -28.87 -3.18
N HIS A 52 35.03 -27.62 -3.08
CA HIS A 52 34.21 -26.44 -3.34
C HIS A 52 34.84 -25.67 -4.52
N ASN A 53 34.07 -25.50 -5.60
CA ASN A 53 34.53 -24.88 -6.85
C ASN A 53 35.87 -25.48 -7.36
N GLY A 54 36.03 -26.80 -7.21
CA GLY A 54 37.22 -27.54 -7.59
C GLY A 54 38.33 -27.61 -6.53
N ASN A 55 38.33 -26.72 -5.55
CA ASN A 55 39.32 -26.71 -4.47
C ASN A 55 38.97 -27.73 -3.40
N VAL A 56 39.93 -28.56 -2.98
CA VAL A 56 39.71 -29.52 -1.90
C VAL A 56 39.57 -28.77 -0.57
N ILE A 57 38.40 -28.86 0.06
CA ILE A 57 38.11 -28.22 1.36
C ILE A 57 38.12 -29.21 2.51
N PHE A 58 37.88 -30.49 2.22
CA PHE A 58 37.94 -31.56 3.20
C PHE A 58 38.43 -32.84 2.52
N LYS A 59 39.28 -33.60 3.20
CA LYS A 59 39.71 -34.93 2.74
C LYS A 59 40.05 -35.83 3.91
N ARG A 60 39.44 -37.01 3.93
CA ARG A 60 39.75 -38.09 4.87
C ARG A 60 40.37 -39.27 4.12
N LYS A 61 41.62 -39.59 4.45
CA LYS A 61 42.39 -40.69 3.87
C LYS A 61 43.15 -41.44 4.96
N ASN A 62 43.00 -42.76 5.03
CA ASN A 62 43.61 -43.61 6.08
C ASN A 62 43.35 -43.07 7.50
N GLY A 63 42.14 -42.60 7.77
CA GLY A 63 41.76 -41.98 9.05
C GLY A 63 42.31 -40.57 9.30
N MET A 64 43.18 -40.06 8.43
CA MET A 64 43.75 -38.71 8.54
C MET A 64 42.88 -37.69 7.78
N PHE A 65 42.62 -36.55 8.42
CA PHE A 65 41.82 -35.44 7.88
C PHE A 65 42.73 -34.28 7.49
N LYS A 66 42.92 -34.05 6.18
CA LYS A 66 43.73 -32.95 5.63
C LYS A 66 43.33 -32.60 4.18
N PRO A 67 42.80 -31.39 3.90
CA PRO A 67 42.32 -30.37 4.85
C PRO A 67 41.03 -30.82 5.58
N GLY A 68 40.58 -30.01 6.54
CA GLY A 68 39.35 -30.26 7.32
C GLY A 68 39.57 -31.09 8.59
N LYS A 69 38.51 -31.24 9.37
CA LYS A 69 38.49 -31.95 10.67
C LYS A 69 37.33 -32.94 10.75
N ALA A 70 37.40 -33.90 11.68
CA ALA A 70 36.40 -34.95 11.80
C ALA A 70 34.97 -34.41 12.02
N GLU A 71 34.85 -33.30 12.75
CA GLU A 71 33.59 -32.60 13.02
C GLU A 71 32.98 -31.87 11.81
N ASP A 72 33.69 -31.76 10.69
CA ASP A 72 33.17 -31.12 9.47
C ASP A 72 32.33 -32.10 8.64
N ILE A 73 32.26 -33.39 9.02
CA ILE A 73 31.52 -34.41 8.29
C ILE A 73 30.71 -35.30 9.25
N LEU A 74 29.57 -35.79 8.78
CA LEU A 74 28.79 -36.82 9.48
C LEU A 74 29.25 -38.23 9.07
N ASP A 75 28.81 -39.25 9.80
CA ASP A 75 29.17 -40.65 9.55
C ASP A 75 28.72 -41.17 8.17
N ASP A 76 27.69 -40.56 7.59
CA ASP A 76 27.17 -40.85 6.26
C ASP A 76 27.87 -40.04 5.14
N GLY A 77 28.88 -39.25 5.48
CA GLY A 77 29.68 -38.46 4.55
C GLY A 77 29.10 -37.11 4.19
N SER A 78 28.00 -36.70 4.82
CA SER A 78 27.39 -35.38 4.65
C SER A 78 28.29 -34.28 5.22
N LEU A 79 28.50 -33.20 4.45
CA LEU A 79 29.39 -32.09 4.80
C LEU A 79 28.66 -31.06 5.65
N GLN A 80 29.23 -30.71 6.80
CA GLN A 80 28.71 -29.68 7.70
C GLN A 80 29.35 -28.33 7.39
N LEU A 81 28.53 -27.36 7.03
CA LEU A 81 28.91 -25.96 6.84
C LEU A 81 28.46 -25.15 8.06
N LYS A 82 29.42 -24.57 8.78
CA LYS A 82 29.16 -23.72 9.95
C LYS A 82 29.23 -22.24 9.54
N ASP A 83 28.25 -21.45 9.96
CA ASP A 83 28.15 -20.00 9.67
C ASP A 83 28.51 -19.65 8.20
N PRO A 84 27.85 -20.28 7.19
CA PRO A 84 28.19 -20.08 5.79
C PRO A 84 28.00 -18.62 5.37
N LYS A 85 28.92 -18.11 4.56
CA LYS A 85 28.90 -16.76 3.99
C LYS A 85 28.49 -16.78 2.52
N LEU A 86 28.26 -15.60 1.93
CA LEU A 86 28.00 -15.45 0.50
C LEU A 86 29.11 -16.10 -0.37
N THR A 87 30.36 -16.03 0.08
CA THR A 87 31.51 -16.66 -0.61
C THR A 87 31.49 -18.19 -0.61
N ASN A 88 30.67 -18.81 0.24
CA ASN A 88 30.46 -20.25 0.24
C ASN A 88 29.48 -20.71 -0.85
N GLU A 89 28.84 -19.78 -1.58
CA GLU A 89 28.12 -20.11 -2.80
C GLU A 89 29.03 -20.86 -3.78
N GLY A 90 28.51 -21.90 -4.42
CA GLY A 90 29.37 -22.71 -5.27
C GLY A 90 28.86 -24.10 -5.57
N THR A 91 29.65 -24.79 -6.39
CA THR A 91 29.48 -26.21 -6.63
C THR A 91 30.33 -26.99 -5.64
N TYR A 92 29.68 -27.78 -4.81
CA TYR A 92 30.30 -28.73 -3.90
C TYR A 92 30.31 -30.11 -4.53
N LYS A 93 31.43 -30.82 -4.44
CA LYS A 93 31.58 -32.14 -5.05
C LYS A 93 32.11 -33.12 -4.03
N ALA A 94 31.37 -34.19 -3.81
CA ALA A 94 31.77 -35.33 -2.98
C ALA A 94 32.34 -36.45 -3.86
N GLU A 95 33.52 -36.94 -3.49
CA GLU A 95 34.19 -38.06 -4.14
C GLU A 95 34.52 -39.11 -3.08
N VAL A 96 33.95 -40.32 -3.21
CA VAL A 96 34.23 -41.45 -2.30
C VAL A 96 35.11 -42.47 -3.01
N PHE A 97 36.11 -43.02 -2.31
CA PHE A 97 37.05 -43.98 -2.85
C PHE A 97 37.09 -45.26 -2.03
N ASN A 98 37.30 -46.39 -2.69
CA ASN A 98 37.54 -47.67 -2.04
C ASN A 98 38.99 -47.78 -1.53
N SER A 99 39.31 -48.90 -0.87
CA SER A 99 40.66 -49.21 -0.36
C SER A 99 41.75 -49.22 -1.43
N ASP A 100 41.39 -49.51 -2.68
CA ASP A 100 42.32 -49.55 -3.81
C ASP A 100 42.55 -48.15 -4.43
N GLY A 101 41.91 -47.12 -3.87
CA GLY A 101 41.96 -45.75 -4.38
C GLY A 101 41.08 -45.50 -5.60
N LYS A 102 40.22 -46.44 -5.99
CA LYS A 102 39.23 -46.27 -7.07
C LYS A 102 38.08 -45.39 -6.58
N ASN A 103 37.73 -44.37 -7.36
CA ASN A 103 36.52 -43.59 -7.12
C ASN A 103 35.28 -44.48 -7.34
N ILE A 104 34.43 -44.54 -6.32
CA ILE A 104 33.19 -45.33 -6.31
C ILE A 104 31.93 -44.47 -6.18
N LEU A 105 32.09 -43.18 -5.90
CA LEU A 105 31.01 -42.20 -5.93
C LEU A 105 31.56 -40.83 -6.33
N ASP A 106 30.79 -40.17 -7.18
CA ASP A 106 30.98 -38.78 -7.58
C ASP A 106 29.60 -38.10 -7.56
N ARG A 107 29.42 -37.07 -6.74
CA ARG A 107 28.17 -36.32 -6.65
C ARG A 107 28.43 -34.83 -6.46
N SER A 108 27.80 -34.01 -7.29
CA SER A 108 27.86 -32.56 -7.23
C SER A 108 26.58 -31.96 -6.65
N PHE A 109 26.71 -30.87 -5.91
CA PHE A 109 25.65 -30.10 -5.28
C PHE A 109 25.91 -28.61 -5.56
N ARG A 110 25.02 -27.97 -6.30
CA ARG A 110 25.05 -26.50 -6.46
C ARG A 110 24.35 -25.84 -5.27
N LEU A 111 25.13 -25.10 -4.50
CA LEU A 111 24.68 -24.30 -3.38
C LEU A 111 24.48 -22.85 -3.84
N CYS A 112 23.33 -22.25 -3.54
CA CYS A 112 23.03 -20.86 -3.84
C CYS A 112 22.68 -20.09 -2.57
N MET A 113 23.21 -18.87 -2.46
CA MET A 113 22.96 -18.04 -1.30
C MET A 113 21.81 -17.08 -1.59
N LYS A 114 20.87 -16.97 -0.65
CA LYS A 114 19.75 -16.03 -0.72
C LYS A 114 19.66 -15.26 0.59
N GLU A 115 19.45 -13.96 0.48
CA GLU A 115 19.13 -13.14 1.64
C GLU A 115 17.72 -13.44 2.14
N LYS A 116 17.48 -13.20 3.43
CA LYS A 116 16.13 -13.25 3.98
C LYS A 116 15.28 -12.15 3.36
N VAL A 117 14.07 -12.51 2.96
CA VAL A 117 13.02 -11.55 2.68
C VAL A 117 12.76 -10.73 3.94
N SER A 118 12.72 -9.41 3.81
CA SER A 118 12.32 -8.52 4.89
C SER A 118 10.79 -8.46 5.02
N LYS A 119 10.28 -8.10 6.19
CA LYS A 119 8.85 -7.91 6.41
C LYS A 119 8.24 -6.91 5.39
N PRO A 120 7.27 -7.33 4.55
CA PRO A 120 6.65 -6.43 3.58
C PRO A 120 5.66 -5.47 4.26
N SER A 121 5.32 -4.37 3.58
CA SER A 121 4.29 -3.44 4.04
C SER A 121 3.16 -3.28 3.03
N VAL A 122 1.92 -3.15 3.49
CA VAL A 122 0.74 -3.03 2.63
C VAL A 122 0.23 -1.59 2.63
N LYS A 123 0.16 -0.99 1.43
CA LYS A 123 -0.49 0.29 1.19
C LYS A 123 -1.91 0.05 0.69
N ILE A 124 -2.85 0.91 1.09
CA ILE A 124 -4.25 0.81 0.69
C ILE A 124 -4.63 2.09 -0.06
N THR A 125 -5.24 1.91 -1.23
CA THR A 125 -5.80 2.99 -2.04
C THR A 125 -7.26 2.67 -2.34
N CYS A 126 -8.15 3.63 -2.11
CA CYS A 126 -9.58 3.48 -2.40
C CYS A 126 -9.92 4.21 -3.69
N SER A 127 -10.69 3.53 -4.56
CA SER A 127 -11.33 4.09 -5.74
C SER A 127 -12.85 4.03 -5.56
N ASP A 128 -13.63 4.66 -6.45
CA ASP A 128 -15.11 4.69 -6.33
C ASP A 128 -15.77 3.31 -6.29
N LYS A 129 -15.14 2.29 -6.90
CA LYS A 129 -15.67 0.93 -7.03
C LYS A 129 -14.85 -0.13 -6.30
N ASP A 130 -13.57 0.13 -6.08
CA ASP A 130 -12.59 -0.88 -5.71
C ASP A 130 -11.65 -0.38 -4.60
N VAL A 131 -11.11 -1.32 -3.84
CA VAL A 131 -10.03 -1.14 -2.89
C VAL A 131 -8.81 -1.87 -3.43
N ILE A 132 -7.71 -1.13 -3.57
CA ILE A 132 -6.45 -1.62 -4.12
C ILE A 132 -5.45 -1.72 -2.96
N PHE A 133 -4.99 -2.93 -2.70
CA PHE A 133 -3.90 -3.19 -1.76
C PHE A 133 -2.61 -3.37 -2.57
N THR A 134 -1.55 -2.69 -2.16
CA THR A 134 -0.22 -2.80 -2.78
C THR A 134 0.76 -3.29 -1.74
N CYS A 135 1.29 -4.49 -1.95
CA CYS A 135 2.36 -5.06 -1.15
C CYS A 135 3.69 -4.48 -1.62
N THR A 136 4.42 -3.88 -0.69
CA THR A 136 5.67 -3.15 -0.95
C THR A 136 6.82 -3.79 -0.20
N LEU A 137 7.92 -3.98 -0.93
CA LEU A 137 9.14 -4.63 -0.48
C LEU A 137 10.32 -3.99 -1.20
N THR A 138 11.47 -3.83 -0.52
CA THR A 138 12.65 -3.15 -1.06
C THR A 138 13.29 -3.90 -2.22
N ASN A 139 13.42 -5.22 -2.11
CA ASN A 139 13.93 -6.10 -3.16
C ASN A 139 12.89 -7.20 -3.46
N THR A 140 12.47 -7.30 -4.72
CA THR A 140 11.47 -8.26 -5.19
C THR A 140 12.05 -9.35 -6.07
N GLU A 141 13.37 -9.39 -6.26
CA GLU A 141 14.02 -10.40 -7.09
C GLU A 141 13.87 -11.80 -6.48
N GLY A 142 13.31 -12.74 -7.26
CA GLY A 142 13.07 -14.10 -6.79
C GLY A 142 12.00 -14.23 -5.68
N VAL A 143 11.22 -13.17 -5.43
CA VAL A 143 10.17 -13.18 -4.40
C VAL A 143 8.81 -13.46 -5.02
N THR A 144 8.07 -14.39 -4.41
CA THR A 144 6.66 -14.65 -4.71
C THR A 144 5.78 -14.08 -3.61
N PHE A 145 4.74 -13.33 -3.98
CA PHE A 145 3.77 -12.82 -3.01
C PHE A 145 2.61 -13.80 -2.80
N LYS A 146 2.00 -13.78 -1.62
CA LYS A 146 0.76 -14.47 -1.30
C LYS A 146 -0.13 -13.54 -0.52
N TRP A 147 -1.39 -13.41 -0.91
CA TRP A 147 -2.36 -12.63 -0.15
C TRP A 147 -3.22 -13.52 0.74
N SER A 148 -3.61 -13.02 1.90
CA SER A 148 -4.66 -13.63 2.71
C SER A 148 -5.69 -12.60 3.15
N GLN A 149 -6.94 -13.04 3.22
CA GLN A 149 -8.08 -12.29 3.72
C GLN A 149 -8.65 -13.02 4.94
N ASN A 150 -8.80 -12.32 6.07
CA ASN A 150 -9.31 -12.89 7.33
C ASN A 150 -8.54 -14.14 7.78
N GLY A 151 -7.22 -14.14 7.57
CA GLY A 151 -6.33 -15.26 7.86
C GLY A 151 -6.40 -16.43 6.87
N GLN A 152 -7.27 -16.36 5.85
CA GLN A 152 -7.41 -17.40 4.82
C GLN A 152 -6.62 -17.02 3.56
N PRO A 153 -5.80 -17.92 2.98
CA PRO A 153 -5.03 -17.63 1.78
C PRO A 153 -5.94 -17.44 0.55
N LEU A 154 -5.62 -16.45 -0.26
CA LEU A 154 -6.26 -16.17 -1.54
C LEU A 154 -5.48 -16.85 -2.66
N ASN A 155 -5.90 -18.06 -3.01
CA ASN A 155 -5.22 -18.86 -4.04
C ASN A 155 -5.16 -18.13 -5.39
N GLY A 156 -3.99 -18.17 -6.04
CA GLY A 156 -3.73 -17.51 -7.33
C GLY A 156 -3.58 -15.99 -7.26
N LYS A 157 -3.57 -15.39 -6.06
CA LYS A 157 -3.25 -13.97 -5.85
C LYS A 157 -1.78 -13.81 -5.46
N THR A 158 -0.92 -13.80 -6.48
CA THR A 158 0.54 -13.72 -6.33
C THR A 158 1.16 -12.41 -6.83
N GLU A 159 0.34 -11.52 -7.39
CA GLU A 159 0.77 -10.20 -7.80
C GLU A 159 1.04 -9.30 -6.58
N THR A 160 1.88 -8.28 -6.78
CA THR A 160 2.14 -7.24 -5.77
C THR A 160 0.87 -6.44 -5.42
N THR A 161 -0.13 -6.44 -6.30
CA THR A 161 -1.40 -5.75 -6.11
C THR A 161 -2.56 -6.72 -5.95
N LEU A 162 -3.43 -6.45 -4.98
CA LEU A 162 -4.71 -7.13 -4.80
C LEU A 162 -5.84 -6.11 -4.95
N ILE A 163 -6.82 -6.40 -5.80
CA ILE A 163 -7.98 -5.53 -6.04
C ILE A 163 -9.24 -6.24 -5.54
N ILE A 164 -9.97 -5.60 -4.63
CA ILE A 164 -11.23 -6.08 -4.07
C ILE A 164 -12.31 -5.03 -4.32
N GLY A 165 -13.43 -5.43 -4.94
CA GLY A 165 -14.55 -4.51 -5.13
C GLY A 165 -15.17 -4.08 -3.80
N LEU A 166 -15.44 -2.77 -3.64
CA LEU A 166 -16.03 -2.19 -2.43
C LEU A 166 -17.32 -2.88 -2.00
N LYS A 167 -18.15 -3.33 -2.96
CA LYS A 167 -19.39 -4.06 -2.70
C LYS A 167 -19.19 -5.42 -2.02
N LYS A 168 -18.01 -6.03 -2.19
CA LYS A 168 -17.66 -7.34 -1.63
C LYS A 168 -16.96 -7.21 -0.26
N LEU A 169 -16.49 -6.02 0.06
CA LEU A 169 -15.71 -5.76 1.26
C LEU A 169 -16.62 -5.62 2.48
N LYS A 170 -16.25 -6.29 3.58
CA LYS A 170 -16.94 -6.17 4.87
C LYS A 170 -16.12 -5.28 5.81
N ALA A 171 -16.80 -4.58 6.73
CA ALA A 171 -16.16 -3.64 7.66
C ALA A 171 -15.10 -4.28 8.58
N LEU A 172 -15.22 -5.58 8.85
CA LEU A 172 -14.28 -6.33 9.69
C LEU A 172 -13.23 -7.08 8.88
N ASP A 173 -13.23 -6.97 7.55
CA ASP A 173 -12.27 -7.69 6.73
C ASP A 173 -10.84 -7.19 7.00
N THR A 174 -9.93 -8.15 7.06
CA THR A 174 -8.51 -7.95 7.30
C THR A 174 -7.71 -8.57 6.19
N PHE A 175 -6.59 -7.94 5.83
CA PHE A 175 -5.72 -8.40 4.76
C PHE A 175 -4.27 -8.43 5.22
N THR A 176 -3.52 -9.39 4.72
CA THR A 176 -2.07 -9.49 4.87
C THR A 176 -1.46 -9.93 3.55
N CYS A 177 -0.20 -9.52 3.35
CA CYS A 177 0.63 -9.98 2.25
C CYS A 177 1.85 -10.71 2.81
N SER A 178 2.09 -11.93 2.37
CA SER A 178 3.33 -12.65 2.60
C SER A 178 4.24 -12.49 1.38
N ALA A 179 5.53 -12.28 1.64
CA ALA A 179 6.60 -12.32 0.65
C ALA A 179 7.47 -13.54 0.93
N VAL A 180 7.69 -14.37 -0.10
CA VAL A 180 8.26 -15.71 0.04
C VAL A 180 9.42 -15.88 -0.94
N ASN A 181 10.55 -16.39 -0.46
CA ASN A 181 11.62 -16.93 -1.29
C ASN A 181 11.97 -18.36 -0.83
N GLU A 182 13.05 -18.92 -1.36
CA GLU A 182 13.46 -20.30 -1.08
C GLU A 182 14.00 -20.52 0.34
N VAL A 183 14.31 -19.45 1.08
CA VAL A 183 14.92 -19.52 2.42
C VAL A 183 14.00 -19.06 3.55
N ASN A 184 13.05 -18.14 3.30
CA ASN A 184 12.06 -17.72 4.29
C ASN A 184 10.75 -17.19 3.68
N GLU A 185 9.74 -17.09 4.54
CA GLU A 185 8.48 -16.39 4.30
C GLU A 185 8.29 -15.34 5.40
N GLU A 186 8.00 -14.11 5.00
CA GLU A 186 7.70 -13.00 5.92
C GLU A 186 6.36 -12.37 5.58
N THR A 187 5.56 -12.04 6.60
CA THR A 187 4.20 -11.53 6.44
C THR A 187 4.07 -10.11 6.97
N SER A 188 3.35 -9.28 6.21
CA SER A 188 3.03 -7.90 6.60
C SER A 188 2.22 -7.85 7.89
N ASP A 189 2.15 -6.65 8.48
CA ASP A 189 1.11 -6.38 9.47
C ASP A 189 -0.29 -6.56 8.88
N ILE A 190 -1.23 -6.89 9.77
CA ILE A 190 -2.65 -6.99 9.41
C ILE A 190 -3.17 -5.59 9.11
N VAL A 191 -3.70 -5.39 7.90
CA VAL A 191 -4.32 -4.13 7.49
C VAL A 191 -5.83 -4.26 7.41
N LYS A 192 -6.53 -3.19 7.78
CA LYS A 192 -7.98 -3.05 7.67
C LYS A 192 -8.30 -1.91 6.71
N PRO A 193 -8.99 -2.17 5.59
CA PRO A 193 -9.36 -1.13 4.64
C PRO A 193 -10.41 -0.20 5.25
N THR A 194 -10.09 1.09 5.33
CA THR A 194 -11.03 2.14 5.72
C THR A 194 -11.35 2.98 4.51
N CYS A 195 -12.17 2.43 3.60
CA CYS A 195 -12.65 3.17 2.45
C CYS A 195 -14.02 3.76 2.78
N ASN A 196 -14.13 5.08 2.80
CA ASN A 196 -15.43 5.71 2.77
C ASN A 196 -16.08 5.31 1.46
N ALA A 197 -17.22 4.62 1.51
CA ALA A 197 -18.06 4.54 0.34
C ALA A 197 -18.30 5.99 -0.08
N VAL A 198 -17.88 6.34 -1.30
CA VAL A 198 -18.45 7.52 -1.94
C VAL A 198 -19.91 7.14 -2.11
N SER A 199 -20.73 7.46 -1.10
CA SER A 199 -22.16 7.58 -1.24
C SER A 199 -22.34 8.32 -2.54
N LYS A 200 -22.98 7.68 -3.52
CA LYS A 200 -23.18 8.28 -4.84
C LYS A 200 -23.77 9.69 -4.66
N SER A 201 -22.92 10.71 -4.60
CA SER A 201 -23.31 12.12 -4.72
C SER A 201 -23.30 12.48 -6.21
N GLY A 202 -23.83 11.55 -7.00
CA GLY A 202 -23.83 11.55 -8.46
C GLY A 202 -24.91 10.61 -8.96
N ASP A 203 -26.04 10.55 -8.25
CA ASP A 203 -27.31 10.40 -8.94
C ASP A 203 -27.60 11.77 -9.55
N HIS A 204 -27.41 11.88 -10.86
CA HIS A 204 -27.66 13.11 -11.59
C HIS A 204 -29.16 13.44 -11.50
N GLY A 205 -29.52 14.38 -10.62
CA GLY A 205 -30.68 15.24 -10.85
C GLY A 205 -31.96 15.02 -10.04
N LEU A 206 -31.88 14.61 -8.77
CA LEU A 206 -33.02 14.75 -7.85
C LEU A 206 -33.11 16.18 -7.31
N LEU A 207 -33.69 17.11 -8.08
CA LEU A 207 -34.22 18.35 -7.51
C LEU A 207 -35.59 18.02 -6.91
N PHE A 208 -35.72 18.11 -5.58
CA PHE A 208 -36.95 17.82 -4.83
C PHE A 208 -37.45 16.36 -4.89
N GLY A 209 -36.55 15.38 -4.99
CA GLY A 209 -36.94 13.97 -4.82
C GLY A 209 -37.67 13.34 -6.02
N PHE A 210 -37.68 14.01 -7.18
CA PHE A 210 -38.23 13.48 -8.44
C PHE A 210 -37.17 13.44 -9.55
N ASP A 211 -37.13 12.35 -10.32
CA ASP A 211 -36.28 12.14 -11.51
C ASP A 211 -36.52 13.25 -12.56
N PHE A 212 -35.50 13.69 -13.29
CA PHE A 212 -35.62 14.68 -14.37
C PHE A 212 -36.71 14.30 -15.39
N LEU A 213 -36.83 13.00 -15.71
CA LEU A 213 -37.90 12.52 -16.59
C LEU A 213 -39.29 12.71 -15.97
N THR A 214 -39.42 12.48 -14.65
CA THR A 214 -40.68 12.72 -13.93
C THR A 214 -41.01 14.21 -13.83
N MET A 215 -40.03 15.09 -13.67
CA MET A 215 -40.22 16.55 -13.75
C MET A 215 -40.70 16.97 -15.14
N VAL A 216 -40.12 16.43 -16.21
CA VAL A 216 -40.58 16.68 -17.59
C VAL A 216 -42.01 16.16 -17.78
N CYS A 217 -42.36 14.99 -17.25
CA CYS A 217 -43.73 14.47 -17.30
C CYS A 217 -44.74 15.32 -16.51
N ILE A 218 -44.36 15.88 -15.36
CA ILE A 218 -45.22 16.77 -14.56
C ILE A 218 -45.41 18.11 -15.30
N LEU A 219 -44.35 18.67 -15.89
CA LEU A 219 -44.43 19.91 -16.66
C LEU A 219 -45.23 19.72 -17.96
N ALA A 220 -45.08 18.58 -18.64
CA ALA A 220 -45.81 18.24 -19.86
C ALA A 220 -47.28 17.84 -19.58
N GLY A 221 -47.54 17.14 -18.47
CA GLY A 221 -48.87 16.66 -18.10
C GLY A 221 -49.70 17.64 -17.27
N GLY A 222 -49.06 18.54 -16.52
CA GLY A 222 -49.70 19.48 -15.61
C GLY A 222 -50.54 20.56 -16.30
N GLY A 223 -50.24 20.85 -17.58
CA GLY A 223 -51.05 21.76 -18.39
C GLY A 223 -52.49 21.28 -18.52
N GLY A 224 -52.73 19.96 -18.63
CA GLY A 224 -54.07 19.40 -18.77
C GLY A 224 -54.93 19.60 -17.52
N LEU A 225 -54.37 19.40 -16.33
CA LEU A 225 -55.08 19.57 -15.06
C LEU A 225 -55.44 21.05 -14.82
N VAL A 226 -54.50 21.96 -15.08
CA VAL A 226 -54.73 23.41 -14.93
C VAL A 226 -55.76 23.90 -15.94
N LEU A 227 -55.68 23.44 -17.19
CA LEU A 227 -56.62 23.81 -18.25
C LEU A 227 -58.02 23.24 -17.98
N LEU A 228 -58.12 22.04 -17.40
CA LEU A 228 -59.39 21.44 -16.97
C LEU A 228 -60.02 22.22 -15.80
N LEU A 229 -59.24 22.68 -14.82
CA LEU A 229 -59.73 23.55 -13.75
C LEU A 229 -60.18 24.93 -14.26
N ILE A 230 -59.49 25.49 -15.26
CA ILE A 230 -59.90 26.73 -15.93
C ILE A 230 -61.21 26.53 -16.69
N ILE A 231 -61.37 25.42 -17.42
CA ILE A 231 -62.63 25.12 -18.13
C ILE A 231 -63.78 24.93 -17.14
N ILE A 232 -63.57 24.18 -16.04
CA ILE A 232 -64.60 23.99 -15.01
C ILE A 232 -65.00 25.34 -14.39
N THR A 233 -64.03 26.20 -14.05
CA THR A 233 -64.33 27.53 -13.50
C THR A 233 -65.06 28.42 -14.49
N LEU A 234 -64.69 28.43 -15.77
CA LEU A 234 -65.41 29.16 -16.81
C LEU A 234 -66.84 28.63 -17.00
N VAL A 235 -67.03 27.32 -17.02
CA VAL A 235 -68.37 26.70 -17.09
C VAL A 235 -69.18 27.04 -15.84
N CYS A 236 -68.62 26.96 -14.65
CA CYS A 236 -69.26 27.40 -13.41
C CYS A 236 -69.63 28.89 -13.45
N CYS A 237 -68.76 29.76 -13.94
CA CYS A 237 -69.04 31.19 -14.13
C CYS A 237 -70.14 31.44 -15.16
N CYS A 238 -70.16 30.69 -16.27
CA CYS A 238 -71.20 30.81 -17.30
C CYS A 238 -72.56 30.28 -16.80
N LEU A 239 -72.57 29.18 -16.04
CA LEU A 239 -73.79 28.60 -15.47
C LEU A 239 -74.34 29.46 -14.31
N SER A 240 -73.48 30.08 -13.50
CA SER A 240 -73.89 31.03 -12.46
C SER A 240 -74.40 32.34 -13.05
N ARG A 241 -73.80 32.84 -14.14
CA ARG A 241 -74.32 33.99 -14.91
C ARG A 241 -75.64 33.69 -15.61
N ARG A 242 -75.85 32.46 -16.09
CA ARG A 242 -77.15 32.03 -16.66
C ARG A 242 -78.24 31.88 -15.61
N LYS A 243 -77.87 31.60 -14.35
CA LYS A 243 -78.80 31.57 -13.21
C LYS A 243 -79.03 32.94 -12.56
N SER A 244 -78.32 33.99 -12.96
CA SER A 244 -78.51 35.35 -12.46
C SER A 244 -79.25 36.30 -13.41
N PRO A 245 -80.45 35.94 -13.92
CA PRO A 245 -81.41 36.96 -14.32
C PRO A 245 -82.73 36.85 -13.52
N MET A 246 -82.71 36.44 -12.25
CA MET A 246 -83.82 36.65 -11.29
C MET A 246 -83.32 36.57 -9.84
N ARG A 247 -82.73 37.67 -9.35
CA ARG A 247 -82.63 37.95 -7.90
C ARG A 247 -82.47 39.45 -7.64
N PHE A 248 -83.23 40.27 -8.38
CA PHE A 248 -83.24 41.73 -8.22
C PHE A 248 -84.64 42.30 -7.90
N GLU A 249 -85.66 41.45 -7.72
CA GLU A 249 -87.04 41.88 -7.41
C GLU A 249 -87.46 41.74 -5.94
N GLU A 250 -86.61 41.25 -5.03
CA GLU A 250 -86.99 41.10 -3.61
C GLU A 250 -86.33 42.15 -2.68
N GLU A 251 -85.27 42.84 -3.11
CA GLU A 251 -84.61 43.88 -2.29
C GLU A 251 -85.22 45.29 -2.42
N ARG A 252 -86.20 45.49 -3.31
CA ARG A 252 -86.88 46.80 -3.51
C ARG A 252 -88.23 46.94 -2.79
N ALA A 253 -88.65 45.94 -2.01
CA ALA A 253 -89.93 45.95 -1.27
C ALA A 253 -89.78 46.23 0.25
N LEU A 254 -88.64 46.75 0.71
CA LEU A 254 -88.40 47.07 2.14
C LEU A 254 -88.03 48.54 2.41
N ARG A 255 -88.18 49.42 1.40
CA ARG A 255 -87.94 50.86 1.52
C ARG A 255 -89.25 51.64 1.29
N LEU A 256 -90.19 51.50 2.20
CA LEU A 256 -91.34 52.39 2.36
C LEU A 256 -91.52 52.70 3.85
N ALA A 257 -90.98 53.83 4.28
CA ALA A 257 -91.49 54.63 5.40
C ALA A 257 -90.89 56.04 5.30
N PRO A 258 -91.69 57.08 5.01
CA PRO A 258 -91.24 58.46 5.09
C PRO A 258 -91.34 59.01 6.51
N MET A 259 -90.51 60.02 6.76
CA MET A 259 -90.33 60.77 8.00
C MET A 259 -91.61 61.31 8.66
N THR A 260 -91.58 61.38 9.99
CA THR A 260 -92.02 62.53 10.82
C THR A 260 -91.43 62.28 12.23
N LYS A 261 -90.85 63.19 13.01
CA LYS A 261 -91.01 64.64 13.15
C LYS A 261 -89.86 65.23 14.00
N THR A 262 -89.35 66.36 13.53
CA THR A 262 -88.70 67.55 14.16
C THR A 262 -88.73 67.59 15.72
N GLN A 263 -87.58 67.62 16.43
CA GLN A 263 -86.77 68.79 16.85
C GLN A 263 -87.45 69.66 17.94
N HIS A 264 -86.95 69.61 19.20
CA HIS A 264 -86.48 70.78 19.98
C HIS A 264 -86.00 70.40 21.42
N PRO A 265 -85.17 71.27 22.06
CA PRO A 265 -84.32 71.01 23.23
C PRO A 265 -84.81 71.72 24.51
N TYR A 266 -84.23 71.39 25.67
CA TYR A 266 -83.64 72.32 26.66
C TYR A 266 -83.20 71.56 27.94
N HIS A 267 -82.00 71.89 28.41
CA HIS A 267 -81.41 71.71 29.76
C HIS A 267 -82.21 72.59 30.79
N PRO A 268 -82.02 72.59 32.13
CA PRO A 268 -80.82 72.16 32.85
C PRO A 268 -80.92 71.63 34.31
N GLU A 269 -79.73 71.29 34.83
CA GLU A 269 -79.22 71.37 36.22
C GLU A 269 -79.25 70.16 37.18
N GLY A 270 -78.10 70.01 37.87
CA GLY A 270 -77.89 69.20 39.10
C GLY A 270 -76.77 68.14 38.99
N GLN A 271 -75.48 68.50 38.94
CA GLN A 271 -74.48 68.42 40.05
C GLN A 271 -74.32 67.02 40.71
N THR A 272 -73.12 66.43 40.94
CA THR A 272 -71.77 66.99 41.16
C THR A 272 -70.68 65.88 41.20
N LYS A 273 -69.44 66.26 40.82
CA LYS A 273 -68.10 65.89 41.39
C LYS A 273 -67.50 64.49 41.11
N HIS A 274 -66.21 64.28 40.77
CA HIS A 274 -64.97 65.10 40.72
C HIS A 274 -63.93 64.42 39.77
N PRO A 275 -62.99 65.16 39.15
CA PRO A 275 -61.78 64.66 38.49
C PRO A 275 -60.47 65.20 39.13
N PHE A 276 -59.30 64.56 38.92
CA PHE A 276 -57.98 65.20 39.09
C PHE A 276 -56.85 64.52 38.27
N HIS A 277 -55.95 65.35 37.75
CA HIS A 277 -54.58 65.15 37.20
C HIS A 277 -53.63 66.01 38.10
N PRO A 278 -52.29 66.21 37.94
CA PRO A 278 -51.13 65.51 37.31
C PRO A 278 -49.85 65.38 38.22
N GLU A 279 -48.77 64.84 37.63
CA GLU A 279 -47.32 65.13 37.83
C GLU A 279 -46.54 64.82 39.14
N GLY A 280 -45.29 64.32 38.97
CA GLY A 280 -44.25 64.25 40.02
C GLY A 280 -42.97 63.47 39.64
N GLN A 281 -41.81 64.14 39.75
CA GLN A 281 -40.45 63.74 39.35
C GLN A 281 -39.71 62.74 40.28
N LYS A 282 -38.53 62.28 39.80
CA LYS A 282 -37.23 62.01 40.50
C LYS A 282 -36.74 60.55 40.76
N GLN A 283 -35.62 60.21 40.07
CA GLN A 283 -34.29 59.88 40.62
C GLN A 283 -33.79 58.40 40.73
N ARG A 284 -32.83 58.07 39.83
CA ARG A 284 -31.52 57.35 40.00
C ARG A 284 -31.47 55.94 40.62
N GLN A 285 -30.92 54.96 39.87
CA GLN A 285 -29.65 54.24 40.16
C GLN A 285 -29.37 53.08 39.15
N ARG A 286 -28.07 52.88 38.84
CA ARG A 286 -27.46 51.73 38.11
C ARG A 286 -26.97 50.68 39.14
N PRO A 287 -26.60 49.42 38.79
CA PRO A 287 -25.21 49.11 38.36
C PRO A 287 -25.16 47.90 37.34
N PRO A 288 -24.03 47.19 37.06
CA PRO A 288 -23.54 47.04 35.68
C PRO A 288 -23.30 45.58 35.20
N GLY A 289 -22.86 45.39 33.95
CA GLY A 289 -21.97 44.27 33.60
C GLY A 289 -22.16 43.64 32.22
N GLY A 290 -21.05 43.59 31.44
CA GLY A 290 -20.77 42.52 30.47
C GLY A 290 -20.93 42.85 28.98
N ALA A 291 -19.83 43.19 28.31
CA ALA A 291 -19.64 43.18 26.85
C ALA A 291 -19.33 41.73 26.35
N PRO A 292 -19.32 41.39 25.03
CA PRO A 292 -18.32 41.90 24.07
C PRO A 292 -18.80 42.22 22.62
N PRO A 293 -17.93 42.87 21.81
CA PRO A 293 -18.14 43.34 20.42
C PRO A 293 -17.68 42.27 19.39
N GLY A 294 -17.86 42.36 18.06
CA GLY A 294 -17.95 43.48 17.12
C GLY A 294 -16.74 43.45 16.18
N SER A 295 -17.00 43.27 14.88
CA SER A 295 -16.04 43.17 13.77
C SER A 295 -15.56 44.55 13.29
N THR A 296 -14.39 44.61 12.62
CA THR A 296 -14.10 45.42 11.40
C THR A 296 -12.60 45.32 10.99
N GLY A 297 -12.32 45.28 9.67
CA GLY A 297 -10.97 45.34 9.05
C GLY A 297 -10.37 46.75 9.03
N PRO A 298 -9.50 47.19 8.06
CA PRO A 298 -9.09 46.60 6.77
C PRO A 298 -7.57 46.73 6.37
N ARG A 299 -7.24 46.30 5.13
CA ARG A 299 -6.00 46.35 4.26
C ARG A 299 -5.38 47.80 4.05
N PRO A 300 -4.29 48.12 3.25
CA PRO A 300 -3.52 47.36 2.21
C PRO A 300 -1.99 47.68 1.94
N THR A 301 -1.45 47.04 0.86
CA THR A 301 -0.24 47.33 0.00
C THR A 301 1.11 46.70 0.43
N ALA A 302 2.09 46.29 -0.39
CA ALA A 302 2.45 46.35 -1.83
C ALA A 302 3.41 45.14 -2.15
N ARG A 303 3.37 44.43 -3.29
CA ARG A 303 4.00 44.64 -4.63
C ARG A 303 5.32 43.87 -4.87
N ALA A 304 5.29 43.03 -5.93
CA ALA A 304 6.36 42.60 -6.88
C ALA A 304 7.58 41.82 -6.34
N SER A 305 8.31 40.98 -7.07
CA SER A 305 8.18 40.26 -8.36
C SER A 305 9.48 39.43 -8.52
N SER A 306 9.40 38.33 -9.26
CA SER A 306 10.44 37.77 -10.15
C SER A 306 11.76 37.17 -9.61
N GLN A 307 11.97 35.94 -10.09
CA GLN A 307 13.15 35.39 -10.75
C GLN A 307 14.29 34.72 -9.96
N ALA A 308 14.48 33.46 -10.36
CA ALA A 308 15.72 32.84 -10.82
C ALA A 308 16.78 32.40 -9.80
N GLU A 309 17.07 31.10 -9.93
CA GLU A 309 18.29 30.38 -9.59
C GLU A 309 19.59 31.13 -9.92
N PRO A 310 20.62 30.94 -9.09
CA PRO A 310 21.96 30.77 -9.62
C PRO A 310 22.76 29.64 -8.93
N GLN A 311 23.40 28.81 -9.75
CA GLN A 311 24.66 28.14 -9.39
C GLN A 311 25.74 29.19 -9.05
N PRO A 312 26.73 28.80 -8.23
CA PRO A 312 28.11 29.07 -8.63
C PRO A 312 29.07 27.87 -8.49
N ARG A 313 30.22 28.10 -9.12
CA ARG A 313 31.30 27.22 -9.57
C ARG A 313 32.33 26.89 -8.48
N ALA A 314 33.11 25.85 -8.77
CA ALA A 314 34.19 25.21 -8.01
C ALA A 314 35.25 26.10 -7.32
N GLN A 315 35.77 25.58 -6.19
CA GLN A 315 37.15 25.76 -5.73
C GLN A 315 37.64 24.51 -4.97
N ALA A 316 38.92 24.20 -5.14
CA ALA A 316 39.64 23.03 -4.68
C ALA A 316 40.11 23.14 -3.21
N GLY A 317 40.36 21.98 -2.59
CA GLY A 317 41.29 21.84 -1.45
C GLY A 317 40.63 21.52 -0.11
N GLY A 318 40.69 20.24 0.29
CA GLY A 318 40.33 19.81 1.65
C GLY A 318 40.50 18.30 1.83
N ARG A 319 41.64 17.89 2.38
CA ARG A 319 42.03 16.51 2.71
C ARG A 319 41.09 15.92 3.80
N PRO A 320 40.70 14.64 3.74
CA PRO A 320 39.88 14.02 4.78
C PRO A 320 40.68 13.78 6.08
N PRO A 321 40.00 13.62 7.24
CA PRO A 321 40.62 13.53 8.56
C PRO A 321 41.51 12.28 8.71
N GLN A 322 42.61 12.43 9.44
CA GLN A 322 43.54 11.36 9.79
C GLN A 322 42.88 10.37 10.77
N THR A 323 42.99 9.07 10.47
CA THR A 323 42.75 7.97 11.41
C THR A 323 43.82 7.95 12.50
N PRO A 324 43.48 7.64 13.76
CA PRO A 324 44.47 7.34 14.79
C PRO A 324 45.26 6.09 14.39
N MET A 325 46.60 6.18 14.38
CA MET A 325 47.46 5.01 14.39
C MET A 325 47.55 4.49 15.82
N ASP A 326 47.34 3.20 15.99
CA ASP A 326 47.87 2.45 17.13
C ASP A 326 48.60 1.22 16.57
N ASP A 327 49.81 1.05 17.06
CA ASP A 327 50.89 0.22 16.53
C ASP A 327 50.67 -1.26 16.84
N ASP A 328 50.58 -2.10 15.79
CA ASP A 328 50.96 -3.51 15.85
C ASP A 328 51.18 -4.03 14.43
N VAL A 329 52.37 -3.76 13.87
CA VAL A 329 52.86 -4.42 12.66
C VAL A 329 54.01 -5.34 13.07
N GLU A 330 53.70 -6.62 13.18
CA GLU A 330 54.67 -7.69 13.34
C GLU A 330 55.58 -7.72 12.09
N GLN A 331 56.88 -7.49 12.28
CA GLN A 331 57.87 -7.54 11.22
C GLN A 331 58.05 -8.97 10.69
N PRO A 332 58.12 -9.19 9.36
CA PRO A 332 58.41 -10.52 8.83
C PRO A 332 59.86 -10.93 9.13
N PRO A 333 60.14 -12.23 9.34
CA PRO A 333 61.49 -12.71 9.61
C PRO A 333 62.40 -12.54 8.38
N PRO A 334 63.72 -12.34 8.59
CA PRO A 334 64.64 -12.09 7.49
C PRO A 334 64.83 -13.33 6.59
N LEU A 335 64.96 -13.07 5.29
CA LEU A 335 65.22 -14.09 4.27
C LEU A 335 66.57 -14.81 4.48
N PRO A 336 66.66 -16.12 4.18
CA PRO A 336 67.92 -16.86 4.30
C PRO A 336 68.98 -16.35 3.31
N GLN A 337 70.20 -16.11 3.79
CA GLN A 337 71.33 -15.76 2.92
C GLN A 337 72.00 -17.00 2.29
N PRO A 338 72.58 -16.92 1.08
CA PRO A 338 73.27 -18.04 0.45
C PRO A 338 74.54 -18.46 1.21
N ARG A 339 74.73 -19.77 1.36
CA ARG A 339 75.87 -20.39 2.07
C ARG A 339 77.19 -20.12 1.31
N LYS A 340 78.10 -19.31 1.87
CA LYS A 340 79.43 -18.97 1.28
C LYS A 340 80.56 -19.98 1.55
N LYS A 341 80.29 -21.23 1.94
CA LYS A 341 81.34 -22.25 2.11
C LYS A 341 80.91 -23.57 1.49
N GLY A 342 81.68 -24.01 0.49
CA GLY A 342 81.56 -25.35 -0.10
C GLY A 342 82.03 -26.45 0.86
N PRO A 343 81.67 -27.72 0.61
CA PRO A 343 82.02 -28.84 1.48
C PRO A 343 83.54 -29.10 1.51
N PRO A 344 84.11 -29.55 2.63
CA PRO A 344 85.51 -29.97 2.68
C PRO A 344 85.70 -31.27 1.88
N PRO A 345 86.88 -31.47 1.27
CA PRO A 345 87.14 -32.65 0.46
C PRO A 345 87.20 -33.94 1.31
N PRO A 346 86.91 -35.11 0.71
CA PRO A 346 86.96 -36.38 1.40
C PRO A 346 88.40 -36.72 1.81
N ARG A 347 88.57 -37.16 3.06
CA ARG A 347 89.84 -37.74 3.53
C ARG A 347 90.05 -39.09 2.83
N GLN A 348 91.24 -39.26 2.24
CA GLN A 348 91.78 -40.55 1.83
C GLN A 348 92.15 -41.40 3.05
#